data_AF-A0A2T6CYA3-F1
#
_entry.id   AF-A0A2T6CYA3-F1
#
_cell.length_a   1.000
_cell.length_b   1.000
_cell.length_c   1.000
_cell.angle_alpha   90.00
_cell.angle_beta   90.00
_cell.angle_gamma   90.00
#
_symmetry.space_group_name_H-M   'P 1'
#
loop_
_entity.id
_entity.type
_entity.pdbx_description
1 polymer ?
#
loop_
_entity_poly.entity_id
_entity_poly.type
_entity_poly.pdbx_seq_one_letter_code
_entity_poly.pdbx_strand_id
1 'polypeptide(L)'
;MSTTLEYKDLTKEAPRSPRERVGGYILLGRAIDKGRATLAGKNGEYHFDCPLDNYLFGFKEVKGSDVKALLEKGATDEEVVAWLNANGAAKTPEEIAEFGKNVEGYRPYDDPEKREWFVGEATKSGLDPAKVTLLDWLEVDDKQSYQS
;
A
#
# COMPACT_ATOMS: atom_id res chain seq x y z
N MET A 1 -8.95 13.98 -25.33
CA MET A 1 -9.98 13.09 -24.76
C MET A 1 -9.87 13.21 -23.26
N SER A 2 -10.99 13.36 -22.54
CA SER A 2 -10.97 13.33 -21.07
C SER A 2 -10.79 11.87 -20.69
N THR A 3 -9.58 11.50 -20.26
CA THR A 3 -9.33 10.15 -19.74
C THR A 3 -10.08 10.06 -18.42
N THR A 4 -11.16 9.27 -18.38
CA THR A 4 -11.85 8.99 -17.13
C THR A 4 -10.87 8.28 -16.20
N LEU A 5 -10.59 8.87 -15.04
CA LEU A 5 -9.79 8.23 -14.02
C LEU A 5 -10.58 7.02 -13.50
N GLU A 6 -10.14 5.81 -13.83
CA GLU A 6 -10.63 4.59 -13.18
C GLU A 6 -10.19 4.62 -11.72
N TYR A 7 -11.13 4.43 -10.78
CA TYR A 7 -10.84 4.40 -9.34
C TYR A 7 -11.75 3.43 -8.61
N LYS A 8 -11.25 2.92 -7.49
CA LYS A 8 -12.04 2.15 -6.53
C LYS A 8 -12.66 3.10 -5.50
N ASP A 9 -13.97 2.98 -5.24
CA ASP A 9 -14.64 3.80 -4.22
C ASP A 9 -14.35 3.25 -2.83
N LEU A 10 -13.29 3.75 -2.20
CA LEU A 10 -12.83 3.26 -0.90
C LEU A 10 -13.75 3.67 0.26
N THR A 11 -14.86 4.35 0.00
CA THR A 11 -15.94 4.49 0.99
C THR A 11 -16.81 3.24 1.09
N LYS A 12 -16.64 2.28 0.17
CA LYS A 12 -17.49 1.07 0.04
C LYS A 12 -16.72 -0.24 0.01
N GLU A 13 -15.42 -0.21 -0.30
CA GLU A 13 -14.58 -1.39 -0.35
C GLU A 13 -13.11 -1.06 -0.05
N ALA A 14 -12.37 -2.05 0.44
CA ALA A 14 -10.95 -1.88 0.71
C ALA A 14 -10.13 -1.81 -0.60
N PRO A 15 -9.00 -1.09 -0.62
CA PRO A 15 -8.03 -1.18 -1.71
C PRO A 15 -7.49 -2.61 -1.81
N ARG A 16 -6.79 -2.93 -2.90
CA ARG A 16 -6.18 -4.27 -3.06
C ARG A 16 -5.35 -4.68 -1.84
N SER A 17 -5.27 -6.00 -1.64
CA SER A 17 -4.45 -6.56 -0.57
C SER A 17 -3.04 -5.99 -0.64
N PRO A 18 -2.41 -5.65 0.50
CA PRO A 18 -1.02 -5.23 0.50
C PRO A 18 -0.07 -6.28 -0.12
N ARG A 19 -0.46 -7.56 -0.17
CA ARG A 19 0.30 -8.67 -0.76
C ARG A 19 0.13 -8.80 -2.28
N GLU A 20 -0.89 -8.16 -2.86
CA GLU A 20 -1.08 -8.18 -4.30
C GLU A 20 0.06 -7.43 -4.99
N ARG A 21 0.82 -8.14 -5.82
CA ARG A 21 2.01 -7.60 -6.48
C ARG A 21 1.67 -7.01 -7.83
N VAL A 22 2.08 -5.77 -8.05
CA VAL A 22 1.97 -5.07 -9.34
C VAL A 22 3.39 -4.84 -9.86
N GLY A 23 3.74 -5.42 -11.01
CA GLY A 23 5.12 -5.37 -11.53
C GLY A 23 6.17 -6.00 -10.61
N GLY A 24 5.76 -6.94 -9.74
CA GLY A 24 6.62 -7.55 -8.71
C GLY A 24 6.67 -6.79 -7.37
N TYR A 25 6.27 -5.52 -7.36
CA TYR A 25 6.26 -4.67 -6.16
C TYR A 25 5.08 -5.00 -5.26
N ILE A 26 5.38 -5.34 -4.01
CA ILE A 26 4.41 -5.39 -2.93
C ILE A 26 3.91 -3.97 -2.60
N LEU A 27 2.72 -3.83 -2.01
CA LEU A 27 2.07 -2.55 -1.66
C LEU A 27 1.67 -1.66 -2.85
N LEU A 28 2.25 -1.82 -4.04
CA LEU A 28 2.07 -0.89 -5.15
C LEU A 28 0.60 -0.80 -5.60
N GLY A 29 -0.08 -1.95 -5.78
CA GLY A 29 -1.49 -1.96 -6.16
C GLY A 29 -2.37 -1.22 -5.14
N ARG A 30 -2.14 -1.48 -3.84
CA ARG A 30 -2.81 -0.78 -2.74
C ARG A 30 -2.56 0.73 -2.76
N ALA A 31 -1.31 1.16 -2.97
CA ALA A 31 -0.96 2.57 -3.03
C ALA A 31 -1.60 3.26 -4.26
N ILE A 32 -1.64 2.59 -5.42
CA ILE A 32 -2.30 3.10 -6.63
C ILE A 32 -3.81 3.29 -6.39
N ASP A 33 -4.48 2.30 -5.80
CA ASP A 33 -5.91 2.38 -5.50
C ASP A 33 -6.22 3.56 -4.57
N LYS A 34 -5.43 3.71 -3.49
CA LYS A 34 -5.52 4.84 -2.57
C LYS A 34 -5.30 6.17 -3.28
N GLY A 35 -4.29 6.27 -4.13
CA GLY A 35 -3.98 7.48 -4.89
C GLY A 35 -5.12 7.88 -5.83
N ARG A 36 -5.65 6.93 -6.61
CA ARG A 36 -6.79 7.15 -7.51
C ARG A 36 -8.04 7.56 -6.73
N ALA A 37 -8.33 6.89 -5.61
CA ALA A 37 -9.45 7.22 -4.75
C ALA A 37 -9.31 8.61 -4.10
N THR A 38 -8.10 9.00 -3.66
CA THR A 38 -7.83 10.36 -3.16
C THR A 38 -8.09 11.41 -4.22
N LEU A 39 -7.66 11.19 -5.46
CA LEU A 39 -7.92 12.11 -6.58
C LEU A 39 -9.41 12.23 -6.91
N ALA A 40 -10.17 11.16 -6.73
CA ALA A 40 -11.61 11.14 -6.92
C ALA A 40 -12.43 11.64 -5.71
N GLY A 41 -11.79 11.95 -4.57
CA GLY A 41 -12.48 12.30 -3.32
C GLY A 41 -13.27 11.14 -2.70
N LYS A 42 -12.79 9.90 -2.91
CA LYS A 42 -13.43 8.63 -2.53
C LYS A 42 -12.51 7.74 -1.70
N ASN A 43 -11.54 8.33 -1.01
CA ASN A 43 -10.53 7.58 -0.25
C ASN A 43 -11.03 7.00 1.09
N GLY A 44 -12.20 7.41 1.58
CA GLY A 44 -12.70 6.96 2.88
C GLY A 44 -11.71 7.28 4.00
N GLU A 45 -11.42 6.30 4.84
CA GLU A 45 -10.42 6.41 5.92
C GLU A 45 -8.98 6.15 5.44
N TYR A 46 -8.78 5.75 4.19
CA TYR A 46 -7.46 5.51 3.65
C TYR A 46 -6.78 6.81 3.24
N HIS A 47 -5.47 6.86 3.49
CA HIS A 47 -4.64 8.03 3.18
C HIS A 47 -3.52 7.62 2.24
N PHE A 48 -3.52 8.14 1.01
CA PHE A 48 -2.38 8.00 0.09
C PHE A 48 -1.14 8.70 0.65
N ASP A 49 0.04 8.18 0.32
CA ASP A 49 1.34 8.68 0.81
C ASP A 49 1.48 8.57 2.34
N CYS A 50 0.91 7.50 2.91
CA CYS A 50 1.03 7.19 4.34
C CYS A 50 2.36 6.47 4.65
N PRO A 51 2.68 6.22 5.93
CA PRO A 51 3.92 5.53 6.31
C PRO A 51 4.12 4.19 5.59
N LEU A 52 3.05 3.41 5.35
CA LEU A 52 3.14 2.13 4.63
C LEU A 52 3.51 2.30 3.15
N ASP A 53 2.89 3.26 2.45
CA ASP A 53 3.22 3.53 1.04
C ASP A 53 4.69 3.98 0.93
N ASN A 54 5.16 4.75 1.91
CA ASN A 54 6.53 5.26 1.99
C ASN A 54 7.59 4.17 2.21
N TYR A 55 7.24 2.96 2.67
CA TYR A 55 8.18 1.83 2.62
C TYR A 55 8.57 1.50 1.17
N LEU A 56 7.59 1.47 0.26
CA LEU A 56 7.84 1.22 -1.16
C LEU A 56 8.49 2.42 -1.83
N PHE A 57 7.98 3.63 -1.59
CA PHE A 57 8.52 4.83 -2.23
C PHE A 57 9.95 5.11 -1.77
N GLY A 58 10.26 4.93 -0.49
CA GLY A 58 11.61 5.00 0.05
C GLY A 58 12.54 3.94 -0.55
N PHE A 59 12.09 2.69 -0.70
CA PHE A 59 12.87 1.64 -1.36
C PHE A 59 13.27 1.99 -2.80
N LYS A 60 12.39 2.70 -3.53
CA LYS A 60 12.67 3.20 -4.88
C LYS A 60 13.24 4.61 -4.92
N GLU A 61 13.47 5.26 -3.79
CA GLU A 61 13.96 6.64 -3.67
C GLU A 61 13.13 7.66 -4.46
N VAL A 62 11.80 7.46 -4.50
CA VAL A 62 10.83 8.37 -5.14
C VAL A 62 9.91 8.98 -4.09
N LYS A 63 9.18 10.04 -4.45
CA LYS A 63 8.19 10.64 -3.55
C LYS A 63 6.79 10.18 -3.92
N GLY A 64 5.88 10.09 -2.94
CA GLY A 64 4.46 9.84 -3.20
C GLY A 64 3.84 10.89 -4.11
N SER A 65 4.30 12.14 -4.05
CA SER A 65 3.90 13.22 -4.98
C SER A 65 4.20 12.91 -6.45
N ASP A 66 5.31 12.22 -6.73
CA ASP A 66 5.69 11.87 -8.10
C ASP A 66 4.74 10.81 -8.66
N VAL A 67 4.42 9.80 -7.84
CA VAL A 67 3.44 8.76 -8.18
C VAL A 67 2.05 9.38 -8.35
N LYS A 68 1.63 10.28 -7.45
CA LYS A 68 0.36 10.99 -7.57
C LYS A 68 0.24 11.76 -8.89
N ALA A 69 1.31 12.43 -9.33
CA ALA A 69 1.34 13.15 -10.60
C ALA A 69 1.20 12.24 -11.83
N LEU A 70 1.56 10.96 -11.73
CA LEU A 70 1.26 9.96 -12.78
C LEU A 70 -0.22 9.59 -12.77
N LEU A 71 -0.78 9.35 -11.59
CA LEU A 71 -2.19 8.97 -11.42
C LEU A 71 -3.12 10.11 -11.89
N GLU A 72 -2.77 11.37 -11.64
CA GLU A 72 -3.48 12.55 -12.14
C GLU A 72 -3.56 12.60 -13.68
N LYS A 73 -2.57 12.01 -14.37
CA LYS A 73 -2.54 11.89 -15.83
C LYS A 73 -3.30 10.67 -16.35
N GLY A 74 -3.89 9.87 -15.47
CA GLY A 74 -4.59 8.64 -15.81
C GLY A 74 -3.67 7.45 -16.07
N ALA A 75 -2.46 7.44 -15.50
CA ALA A 75 -1.53 6.32 -15.68
C ALA A 75 -2.14 4.99 -15.19
N THR A 76 -2.02 3.97 -16.03
CA THR A 76 -2.31 2.57 -15.74
C THR A 76 -1.31 1.99 -14.75
N ASP A 77 -1.61 0.81 -14.21
CA ASP A 77 -0.73 0.12 -13.27
C ASP A 77 0.62 -0.21 -13.93
N GLU A 78 0.59 -0.64 -15.19
CA GLU A 78 1.77 -0.92 -16.00
C GLU A 78 2.61 0.33 -16.26
N GLU A 79 1.99 1.48 -16.50
CA GLU A 79 2.69 2.76 -16.68
C GLU A 79 3.34 3.25 -15.39
N VAL A 80 2.69 3.04 -14.23
CA VAL A 80 3.31 3.35 -12.92
C VAL A 80 4.51 2.44 -12.67
N VAL A 81 4.41 1.14 -12.96
CA VAL A 81 5.54 0.21 -12.87
C VAL A 81 6.68 0.62 -13.79
N ALA A 82 6.38 0.92 -15.05
CA ALA A 82 7.39 1.35 -16.02
C ALA A 82 8.10 2.63 -15.55
N TRP A 83 7.35 3.58 -14.99
CA TRP A 83 7.92 4.81 -14.45
C TRP A 83 8.81 4.55 -13.24
N LEU A 84 8.37 3.71 -12.29
CA LEU A 84 9.18 3.35 -11.11
C LEU A 84 10.51 2.71 -11.52
N ASN A 85 10.48 1.80 -12.51
CA ASN A 85 11.67 1.14 -13.04
C ASN A 85 12.64 2.13 -13.70
N ALA A 86 12.12 3.19 -14.34
CA ALA A 86 12.92 4.15 -15.07
C ALA A 86 13.42 5.36 -14.25
N ASN A 87 12.72 5.77 -13.19
CA ASN A 87 12.96 7.06 -12.52
C ASN A 87 13.45 6.94 -11.05
N GLY A 88 13.20 5.82 -10.39
CA GLY A 88 13.71 5.58 -9.03
C GLY A 88 15.07 4.88 -9.01
N ALA A 89 15.58 4.58 -7.81
CA ALA A 89 16.77 3.75 -7.60
C ALA A 89 16.67 2.43 -8.40
N ALA A 90 17.68 2.11 -9.20
CA ALA A 90 17.70 0.86 -9.95
C ALA A 90 17.67 -0.32 -8.95
N LYS A 91 16.74 -1.26 -9.16
CA LYS A 91 16.59 -2.46 -8.33
C LYS A 91 16.51 -3.69 -9.22
N THR A 92 17.23 -4.74 -8.86
CA THR A 92 17.11 -6.04 -9.56
C THR A 92 15.81 -6.74 -9.15
N PRO A 93 15.34 -7.72 -9.95
CA PRO A 93 14.20 -8.55 -9.57
C PRO A 93 14.38 -9.23 -8.20
N GLU A 94 15.59 -9.62 -7.86
CA GLU A 94 15.94 -10.23 -6.57
C GLU A 94 15.80 -9.24 -5.42
N GLU A 95 16.27 -8.00 -5.60
CA GLU A 95 16.10 -6.94 -4.59
C GLU A 95 14.62 -6.60 -4.37
N ILE A 96 13.80 -6.57 -5.44
CA ILE A 96 12.36 -6.34 -5.35
C ILE A 96 11.67 -7.50 -4.61
N ALA A 97 12.06 -8.74 -4.91
CA ALA A 97 11.52 -9.92 -4.24
C ALA A 97 11.90 -9.92 -2.74
N GLU A 98 13.14 -9.59 -2.42
CA GLU A 98 13.65 -9.52 -1.05
C GLU A 98 12.99 -8.39 -0.26
N PHE A 99 12.81 -7.21 -0.85
CA PHE A 99 11.99 -6.15 -0.29
C PHE A 99 10.58 -6.65 0.04
N GLY A 100 9.96 -7.38 -0.90
CA GLY A 100 8.65 -7.98 -0.68
C GLY A 100 8.59 -8.93 0.52
N LYS A 101 9.55 -9.84 0.65
CA LYS A 101 9.63 -10.76 1.79
C LYS A 101 9.81 -10.02 3.12
N ASN A 102 10.64 -8.98 3.13
CA ASN A 102 10.86 -8.17 4.33
C ASN A 102 9.59 -7.44 4.77
N VAL A 103 8.80 -6.90 3.83
CA VAL A 103 7.50 -6.28 4.12
C VAL A 103 6.49 -7.34 4.60
N GLU A 104 6.42 -8.50 3.94
CA GLU A 104 5.52 -9.60 4.33
C GLU A 104 5.83 -10.13 5.74
N GLY A 105 7.11 -10.23 6.09
CA GLY A 105 7.57 -10.70 7.39
C GLY A 105 7.59 -9.64 8.49
N TYR A 106 7.28 -8.37 8.18
CA TYR A 106 7.40 -7.29 9.15
C TYR A 106 6.38 -7.44 10.28
N ARG A 107 6.90 -7.50 11.50
CA ARG A 107 6.13 -7.63 12.74
C ARG A 107 6.35 -6.37 13.59
N PRO A 108 5.38 -5.44 13.62
CA PRO A 108 5.47 -4.25 14.47
C PRO A 108 5.56 -4.60 15.97
N TYR A 109 5.12 -5.80 16.36
CA TYR A 109 5.32 -6.32 17.72
C TYR A 109 6.80 -6.40 18.12
N ASP A 110 7.71 -6.62 17.19
CA ASP A 110 9.15 -6.72 17.49
C ASP A 110 9.85 -5.35 17.50
N ASP A 111 9.15 -4.29 17.12
CA ASP A 111 9.62 -2.90 17.08
C ASP A 111 9.14 -2.14 18.34
N PRO A 112 10.05 -1.74 19.26
CA PRO A 112 9.67 -1.07 20.51
C PRO A 112 8.85 0.21 20.31
N GLU A 113 9.06 0.95 19.22
CA GLU A 113 8.36 2.22 18.96
C GLU A 113 6.92 1.99 18.47
N LYS A 114 6.67 0.86 17.81
CA LYS A 114 5.36 0.55 17.19
C LYS A 114 4.58 -0.53 17.93
N ARG A 115 5.22 -1.24 18.86
CA ARG A 115 4.63 -2.37 19.60
C ARG A 115 3.32 -2.01 20.28
N GLU A 116 3.27 -0.93 21.04
CA GLU A 116 2.07 -0.56 21.82
C GLU A 116 0.87 -0.26 20.91
N TRP A 117 1.10 0.56 19.87
CA TRP A 117 0.08 0.85 18.86
C TRP A 117 -0.43 -0.44 18.20
N PHE A 118 0.49 -1.29 17.71
CA PHE A 118 0.12 -2.51 17.01
C PHE A 118 -0.61 -3.52 17.90
N VAL A 119 -0.19 -3.66 19.16
CA VAL A 119 -0.91 -4.49 20.15
C VAL A 119 -2.34 -4.01 20.30
N GLY A 120 -2.56 -2.69 20.38
CA GLY A 120 -3.91 -2.12 20.44
C GLY A 120 -4.75 -2.47 19.21
N GLU A 121 -4.24 -2.21 18.01
CA GLU A 121 -4.98 -2.41 16.76
C GLU A 121 -5.25 -3.89 16.43
N ALA A 122 -4.24 -4.75 16.55
CA ALA A 122 -4.38 -6.18 16.32
C ALA A 122 -5.36 -6.82 17.31
N THR A 123 -5.32 -6.42 18.60
CA THR A 123 -6.25 -6.94 19.62
C THR A 123 -7.69 -6.52 19.34
N LYS A 124 -7.94 -5.26 18.93
CA LYS A 124 -9.28 -4.80 18.51
C LYS A 124 -9.83 -5.63 17.36
N SER A 125 -8.94 -6.05 16.45
CA SER A 125 -9.26 -6.88 15.29
C SER A 125 -9.41 -8.38 15.62
N GLY A 126 -9.25 -8.77 16.88
CA GLY A 126 -9.35 -10.16 17.35
C GLY A 126 -8.12 -11.02 17.07
N LEU A 127 -6.96 -10.41 16.79
CA LEU A 127 -5.71 -11.09 16.49
C LEU A 127 -4.78 -11.16 17.70
N ASP A 128 -3.92 -12.19 17.73
CA ASP A 128 -2.82 -12.29 18.70
C ASP A 128 -1.61 -11.49 18.17
N PRO A 129 -1.31 -10.29 18.70
CA PRO A 129 -0.28 -9.41 18.16
C PRO A 129 1.12 -10.02 18.19
N ALA A 130 1.37 -11.03 19.04
CA ALA A 130 2.68 -11.69 19.10
C ALA A 130 2.89 -12.71 17.96
N LYS A 131 1.83 -13.07 17.21
CA LYS A 131 1.84 -14.12 16.19
C LYS A 131 1.58 -13.64 14.76
N VAL A 132 1.09 -12.41 14.59
CA VAL A 132 0.69 -11.88 13.27
C VAL A 132 1.64 -10.80 12.77
N THR A 133 1.71 -10.65 11.46
CA THR A 133 2.45 -9.59 10.75
C THR A 133 1.59 -8.33 10.59
N LEU A 134 2.19 -7.23 10.18
CA LEU A 134 1.44 -6.02 9.82
C LEU A 134 0.39 -6.30 8.73
N LEU A 135 0.75 -7.12 7.73
CA LEU A 135 -0.13 -7.39 6.60
C LEU A 135 -1.30 -8.32 6.97
N ASP A 136 -1.09 -9.24 7.92
CA ASP A 136 -2.19 -10.07 8.46
C ASP A 136 -3.25 -9.20 9.13
N TRP A 137 -2.82 -8.23 9.94
CA TRP A 137 -3.73 -7.27 10.56
C TRP A 137 -4.46 -6.42 9.52
N LEU A 138 -3.74 -5.81 8.56
CA LEU A 138 -4.35 -4.97 7.53
C LEU A 138 -5.44 -5.70 6.72
N GLU A 139 -5.23 -6.96 6.37
CA GLU A 139 -6.25 -7.72 5.62
C GLU A 139 -7.47 -8.09 6.46
N VAL A 140 -7.31 -8.23 7.77
CA VAL A 140 -8.44 -8.46 8.69
C VAL A 140 -9.20 -7.17 8.92
N ASP A 141 -8.48 -6.07 9.16
CA ASP A 141 -9.02 -4.72 9.31
C ASP A 141 -9.81 -4.27 8.06
N ASP A 142 -9.24 -4.47 6.86
CA ASP A 142 -9.92 -4.24 5.59
C ASP A 142 -11.22 -5.04 5.48
N LYS A 143 -11.22 -6.32 5.88
CA LYS A 143 -12.44 -7.15 5.83
C LYS A 143 -13.48 -6.69 6.84
N GLN A 144 -13.07 -6.30 8.04
CA GLN A 144 -13.98 -5.85 9.10
C GLN A 144 -14.59 -4.49 8.79
N SER A 145 -13.85 -3.60 8.14
CA SER A 145 -14.30 -2.25 7.76
C SER A 145 -15.50 -2.23 6.81
N TYR A 146 -15.72 -3.30 6.04
CA TYR A 146 -16.79 -3.39 5.02
C TYR A 146 -17.75 -4.57 5.22
N GLN A 147 -17.70 -5.24 6.37
CA GLN A 147 -18.73 -6.20 6.78
C GLN A 147 -19.94 -5.41 7.31
N SER A 148 -20.97 -5.27 6.47
CA SER A 148 -22.28 -4.73 6.84
C SER A 148 -23.31 -5.84 6.95
#